data_AF-A0A5B7TUK9-F1
#
_entry.id   AF-A0A5B7TUK9-F1
#
_cell.length_a   1.000
_cell.length_b   1.000
_cell.length_c   1.000
_cell.angle_alpha   90.00
_cell.angle_beta   90.00
_cell.angle_gamma   90.00
#
_symmetry.space_group_name_H-M   'P 1'
#
loop_
_entity.id
_entity.type
_entity.pdbx_description
1 polymer ?
#
loop_
_entity_poly.entity_id
_entity_poly.type
_entity_poly.pdbx_seq_one_letter_code
_entity_poly.pdbx_strand_id
1 'polypeptide(L)'
;MKTSNHISRFFQVTISFLVLLVLFVLVSFKDSGKEAAINDKVQPAQDTKGLIESVWHVKGIYPDGRLLDIIAVDAYGESYKVKALQKGDQRTLMSIKALVSDKIIPVKLLVNEGKQTPLVAIAKDSTVYQIKAVAPNGERLSVRGVLRSGNIIHIKVIGKNGEFYGLKAISPEGQLHDIKGVKTKKEDLEYTLFGANVYAHVKAIPQAAAADDNFLWHIVGVHPEGYFLEVKALDDKGNTFDVNAILDSDQRSLINIKAFKSDTEILPVKIVSSTDNYKTVAAIGEKGSIYKLVAIDKNGDQLEVKGVREFENIIDIKVINKEGEFYGVKAVSQAGQMNDVKGMKMLNEPIEMKIDTVAIYAHVKAFQQVY
;
A
#
# COMPACT_ATOMS: atom_id res chain seq x y z
N MET A 1 -69.23 66.45 -22.30
CA MET A 1 -68.65 65.40 -23.17
C MET A 1 -67.18 65.23 -22.79
N LYS A 2 -66.73 64.00 -22.50
CA LYS A 2 -65.34 63.55 -22.25
C LYS A 2 -64.72 63.94 -20.89
N THR A 3 -64.63 63.07 -19.87
CA THR A 3 -63.92 61.78 -19.65
C THR A 3 -62.51 61.92 -19.07
N SER A 4 -62.44 61.77 -17.75
CA SER A 4 -61.51 60.96 -16.91
C SER A 4 -60.01 60.90 -17.26
N ASN A 5 -59.21 61.50 -16.37
CA ASN A 5 -57.81 61.14 -16.08
C ASN A 5 -57.74 60.49 -14.69
N HIS A 6 -57.93 59.17 -14.62
CA HIS A 6 -57.73 58.39 -13.39
C HIS A 6 -57.03 57.05 -13.68
N ILE A 7 -55.84 57.10 -14.26
CA ILE A 7 -54.94 55.93 -14.36
C ILE A 7 -53.50 56.41 -14.15
N SER A 8 -53.16 56.85 -12.93
CA SER A 8 -51.73 57.09 -12.59
C SER A 8 -51.36 56.92 -11.11
N ARG A 9 -52.26 56.44 -10.25
CA ARG A 9 -51.95 56.16 -8.82
C ARG A 9 -52.10 54.70 -8.39
N PHE A 10 -52.72 53.85 -9.20
CA PHE A 10 -52.88 52.42 -8.89
C PHE A 10 -51.70 51.55 -9.38
N PHE A 11 -50.92 52.02 -10.35
CA PHE A 11 -49.79 51.28 -10.94
C PHE A 11 -48.45 51.50 -10.22
N GLN A 12 -48.35 52.51 -9.34
CA GLN A 12 -47.15 52.77 -8.53
C GLN A 12 -47.17 52.02 -7.19
N VAL A 13 -48.33 51.62 -6.68
CA VAL A 13 -48.47 50.94 -5.38
C VAL A 13 -48.23 49.42 -5.48
N THR A 14 -48.51 48.82 -6.64
CA THR A 14 -48.30 47.38 -6.88
C THR A 14 -46.85 46.98 -7.15
N ILE A 15 -46.02 47.87 -7.72
CA ILE A 15 -44.59 47.62 -7.94
C ILE A 15 -43.79 47.73 -6.63
N SER A 16 -44.18 48.60 -5.70
CA SER A 16 -43.53 48.69 -4.38
C SER A 16 -43.81 47.50 -3.46
N PHE A 17 -44.97 46.84 -3.58
CA PHE A 17 -45.27 45.63 -2.78
C PHE A 17 -44.53 44.38 -3.29
N LEU A 18 -44.26 44.29 -4.60
CA LEU A 18 -43.53 43.15 -5.17
C LEU A 18 -42.03 43.20 -4.84
N VAL A 19 -41.44 44.40 -4.73
CA VAL A 19 -40.02 44.58 -4.34
C VAL A 19 -39.81 44.36 -2.83
N LEU A 20 -40.81 44.66 -1.99
CA LEU A 20 -40.72 44.40 -0.54
C LEU A 20 -40.88 42.92 -0.18
N LEU A 21 -41.66 42.16 -0.96
CA LEU A 21 -41.83 40.71 -0.75
C LEU A 21 -40.56 39.92 -1.13
N VAL A 22 -39.81 40.38 -2.14
CA VAL A 22 -38.54 39.77 -2.55
C VAL A 22 -37.40 40.08 -1.56
N LEU A 23 -37.46 41.22 -0.84
CA LEU A 23 -36.51 41.50 0.24
C LEU A 23 -36.79 40.69 1.52
N PHE A 24 -38.04 40.32 1.81
CA PHE A 24 -38.37 39.58 3.04
C PHE A 24 -38.08 38.07 2.97
N VAL A 25 -37.93 37.50 1.77
CA VAL A 25 -37.46 36.11 1.59
C VAL A 25 -35.93 36.01 1.73
N LEU A 26 -35.20 37.13 1.71
CA LEU A 26 -33.73 37.16 1.80
C LEU A 26 -33.18 37.43 3.22
N VAL A 27 -34.00 37.60 4.26
CA VAL A 27 -33.52 38.00 5.61
C VAL A 27 -33.92 37.08 6.77
N SER A 28 -34.66 35.98 6.52
CA SER A 28 -34.99 35.02 7.59
C SER A 28 -34.33 33.67 7.38
N PHE A 29 -33.05 33.54 7.72
CA PHE A 29 -32.46 32.34 8.32
C PHE A 29 -31.08 32.69 8.91
N LYS A 30 -31.09 33.15 10.17
CA LYS A 30 -30.00 33.11 11.14
C LYS A 30 -30.73 32.74 12.44
N ASP A 31 -30.47 31.65 13.15
CA ASP A 31 -29.18 31.23 13.69
C ASP A 31 -29.38 29.87 14.37
N SER A 32 -28.43 28.93 14.24
CA SER A 32 -27.99 27.99 15.29
C SER A 32 -27.14 26.87 14.70
N GLY A 33 -25.82 27.04 14.71
CA GLY A 33 -24.89 25.97 14.39
C GLY A 33 -23.46 26.50 14.42
N LYS A 34 -22.72 26.21 15.49
CA LYS A 34 -21.28 26.41 15.54
C LYS A 34 -20.61 25.48 14.52
N GLU A 35 -20.51 25.92 13.27
CA GLU A 35 -19.54 25.40 12.32
C GLU A 35 -18.18 26.02 12.65
N ALA A 36 -17.29 25.19 13.18
CA ALA A 36 -15.89 25.54 13.26
C ALA A 36 -15.40 25.79 11.83
N ALA A 37 -14.95 27.01 11.58
CA ALA A 37 -14.33 27.42 10.32
C ALA A 37 -13.24 26.40 9.92
N ILE A 38 -13.54 25.60 8.90
CA ILE A 38 -12.53 24.83 8.19
C ILE A 38 -11.71 25.88 7.43
N ASN A 39 -10.52 26.13 7.96
CA ASN A 39 -9.50 26.91 7.30
C ASN A 39 -9.12 26.15 6.03
N ASP A 40 -9.75 26.50 4.91
CA ASP A 40 -9.42 26.05 3.55
C ASP A 40 -8.08 26.69 3.13
N LYS A 41 -7.03 26.33 3.88
CA LYS A 41 -5.69 26.23 3.36
C LYS A 41 -5.57 24.81 2.82
N VAL A 42 -5.98 24.64 1.56
CA VAL A 42 -5.41 23.59 0.73
C VAL A 42 -3.90 23.81 0.77
N GLN A 43 -3.22 23.03 1.62
CA GLN A 43 -1.77 23.00 1.62
C GLN A 43 -1.35 22.58 0.21
N PRO A 44 -0.52 23.37 -0.48
CA PRO A 44 0.05 22.93 -1.74
C PRO A 44 0.79 21.61 -1.49
N ALA A 45 0.67 20.68 -2.44
CA ALA A 45 1.30 19.37 -2.43
C ALA A 45 2.68 19.44 -1.77
N GLN A 46 2.82 18.78 -0.61
CA GLN A 46 4.08 18.80 0.12
C GLN A 46 5.19 18.29 -0.79
N ASP A 47 6.19 19.15 -0.93
CA ASP A 47 7.44 18.95 -1.63
C ASP A 47 8.10 17.66 -1.12
N THR A 48 8.09 16.60 -1.94
CA THR A 48 8.61 15.25 -1.61
C THR A 48 10.11 15.20 -1.28
N LYS A 49 10.81 16.34 -1.31
CA LYS A 49 12.24 16.46 -0.99
C LYS A 49 12.56 16.28 0.50
N GLY A 50 11.61 16.48 1.41
CA GLY A 50 11.88 16.51 2.86
C GLY A 50 11.97 15.16 3.59
N LEU A 51 11.69 14.02 2.93
CA LEU A 51 11.58 12.71 3.61
C LEU A 51 12.50 11.61 3.05
N ILE A 52 13.25 11.88 1.98
CA ILE A 52 14.17 10.87 1.40
C ILE A 52 15.49 10.94 2.14
N GLU A 53 15.71 10.00 3.05
CA GLU A 53 16.94 9.90 3.83
C GLU A 53 18.07 9.22 3.04
N SER A 54 17.74 8.23 2.20
CA SER A 54 18.75 7.53 1.40
C SER A 54 18.21 7.06 0.05
N VAL A 55 19.10 7.06 -0.95
CA VAL A 55 18.78 6.70 -2.33
C VAL A 55 19.63 5.50 -2.74
N TRP A 56 18.97 4.37 -3.00
CA TRP A 56 19.63 3.12 -3.37
C TRP A 56 19.73 3.02 -4.90
N HIS A 57 20.87 2.53 -5.39
CA HIS A 57 21.08 2.27 -6.80
C HIS A 57 20.26 1.07 -7.25
N VAL A 58 19.60 1.16 -8.41
CA VAL A 58 18.94 0.02 -9.03
C VAL A 58 19.83 -0.50 -10.16
N LYS A 59 20.22 -1.77 -10.08
CA LYS A 59 21.20 -2.40 -10.97
C LYS A 59 20.72 -3.76 -11.46
N GLY A 60 20.98 -4.05 -12.73
CA GLY A 60 20.97 -5.42 -13.23
C GLY A 60 22.29 -6.11 -12.86
N ILE A 61 22.27 -7.40 -12.57
CA ILE A 61 23.48 -8.17 -12.21
C ILE A 61 23.75 -9.19 -13.31
N TYR A 62 24.77 -8.94 -14.13
CA TYR A 62 25.21 -9.86 -15.17
C TYR A 62 25.77 -11.16 -14.56
N PRO A 63 25.78 -12.30 -15.29
CA PRO A 63 26.26 -13.57 -14.74
C PRO A 63 27.70 -13.55 -14.21
N ASP A 64 28.56 -12.71 -14.76
CA ASP A 64 29.95 -12.51 -14.32
C ASP A 64 30.10 -11.49 -13.17
N GLY A 65 28.99 -11.01 -12.60
CA GLY A 65 28.96 -10.06 -11.51
C GLY A 65 28.98 -8.58 -11.93
N ARG A 66 29.10 -8.27 -13.23
CA ARG A 66 29.03 -6.87 -13.70
C ARG A 66 27.66 -6.25 -13.43
N LEU A 67 27.67 -4.97 -13.07
CA LEU A 67 26.46 -4.19 -12.80
C LEU A 67 26.00 -3.47 -14.06
N LEU A 68 24.74 -3.65 -14.43
CA LEU A 68 24.07 -2.93 -15.51
C LEU A 68 23.27 -1.75 -14.94
N ASP A 69 23.39 -0.58 -15.55
CA ASP A 69 22.56 0.56 -15.19
C ASP A 69 21.11 0.32 -15.57
N ILE A 70 20.19 0.69 -14.67
CA ILE A 70 18.76 0.62 -14.92
C ILE A 70 18.23 2.04 -15.07
N ILE A 71 17.64 2.31 -16.22
CA ILE A 71 17.19 3.64 -16.63
C ILE A 71 15.73 3.60 -17.08
N ALA A 72 15.07 4.74 -16.96
CA ALA A 72 13.81 5.00 -17.62
C ALA A 72 14.10 5.76 -18.92
N VAL A 73 13.44 5.38 -20.01
CA VAL A 73 13.64 5.95 -21.35
C VAL A 73 12.32 6.46 -21.88
N ASP A 74 12.29 7.70 -22.34
CA ASP A 74 11.10 8.29 -22.95
C ASP A 74 10.96 7.91 -24.45
N ALA A 75 9.97 8.48 -25.12
CA ALA A 75 9.72 8.25 -26.55
C ALA A 75 10.81 8.85 -27.47
N TYR A 76 11.56 9.85 -27.00
CA TYR A 76 12.62 10.53 -27.75
C TYR A 76 14.00 9.88 -27.53
N GLY A 77 14.09 8.92 -26.61
CA GLY A 77 15.30 8.18 -26.29
C GLY A 77 16.12 8.79 -25.15
N GLU A 78 15.64 9.86 -24.51
CA GLU A 78 16.26 10.45 -23.33
C GLU A 78 16.24 9.47 -22.16
N SER A 79 17.25 9.55 -21.30
CA SER A 79 17.48 8.56 -20.23
C SER A 79 17.48 9.20 -18.86
N TYR A 80 16.75 8.57 -17.95
CA TYR A 80 16.51 9.06 -16.59
C TYR A 80 16.85 8.00 -15.55
N LYS A 81 17.31 8.43 -14.38
CA LYS A 81 17.77 7.52 -13.32
C LYS A 81 16.59 6.78 -12.70
N VAL A 82 16.73 5.47 -12.47
CA VAL A 82 15.81 4.68 -11.67
C VAL A 82 16.45 4.35 -10.34
N LYS A 83 15.72 4.59 -9.24
CA LYS A 83 16.22 4.46 -7.87
C LYS A 83 15.20 3.79 -6.97
N ALA A 84 15.70 3.12 -5.93
CA ALA A 84 14.90 2.75 -4.78
C ALA A 84 15.02 3.88 -3.75
N LEU A 85 13.88 4.37 -3.27
CA LEU A 85 13.85 5.46 -2.30
C LEU A 85 13.62 4.88 -0.91
N GLN A 86 14.63 5.05 -0.04
CA GLN A 86 14.52 4.82 1.38
C GLN A 86 14.14 6.12 2.06
N LYS A 87 13.26 6.02 3.04
CA LYS A 87 12.82 7.14 3.83
C LYS A 87 12.69 6.65 5.27
N GLY A 88 13.24 7.40 6.22
CA GLY A 88 13.50 6.86 7.55
C GLY A 88 14.55 5.74 7.53
N ASP A 89 14.58 5.01 8.64
CA ASP A 89 15.35 3.79 8.87
C ASP A 89 14.71 2.52 8.26
N GLN A 90 13.51 2.64 7.69
CA GLN A 90 12.74 1.53 7.14
C GLN A 90 13.37 0.97 5.85
N ARG A 91 13.78 -0.29 5.87
CA ARG A 91 14.39 -1.01 4.72
C ARG A 91 13.58 -2.19 4.15
N THR A 92 12.55 -2.67 4.85
CA THR A 92 11.68 -3.80 4.46
C THR A 92 10.90 -3.60 3.15
N LEU A 93 10.43 -2.40 2.82
CA LEU A 93 9.60 -2.19 1.62
C LEU A 93 9.78 -0.81 0.98
N MET A 94 10.79 -0.69 0.12
CA MET A 94 11.12 0.57 -0.56
C MET A 94 10.45 0.66 -1.94
N SER A 95 10.09 1.88 -2.33
CA SER A 95 9.47 2.13 -3.64
C SER A 95 10.52 2.35 -4.73
N ILE A 96 10.31 1.73 -5.90
CA ILE A 96 11.11 2.01 -7.09
C ILE A 96 10.50 3.18 -7.87
N LYS A 97 11.32 4.18 -8.16
CA LYS A 97 10.93 5.42 -8.83
C LYS A 97 11.89 5.78 -9.94
N ALA A 98 11.38 6.38 -11.02
CA ALA A 98 12.19 7.09 -12.01
C ALA A 98 12.28 8.58 -11.62
N LEU A 99 13.48 9.16 -11.75
CA LEU A 99 13.77 10.56 -11.45
C LEU A 99 13.87 11.31 -12.78
N VAL A 100 12.76 11.94 -13.18
CA VAL A 100 12.63 12.64 -14.46
C VAL A 100 12.56 14.13 -14.18
N SER A 101 13.66 14.84 -14.44
CA SER A 101 13.83 16.25 -14.07
C SER A 101 13.57 16.48 -12.58
N ASP A 102 12.56 17.26 -12.22
CA ASP A 102 12.11 17.55 -10.86
C ASP A 102 11.01 16.58 -10.35
N LYS A 103 10.59 15.62 -11.17
CA LYS A 103 9.48 14.70 -10.87
C LYS A 103 9.97 13.32 -10.43
N ILE A 104 9.28 12.76 -9.44
CA ILE A 104 9.48 11.39 -8.95
C ILE A 104 8.33 10.52 -9.45
N ILE A 105 8.61 9.66 -10.43
CA ILE A 105 7.60 8.90 -11.16
C ILE A 105 7.55 7.45 -10.66
N PRO A 106 6.36 6.89 -10.33
CA PRO A 106 6.23 5.49 -9.93
C PRO A 106 6.61 4.52 -11.06
N VAL A 107 7.39 3.49 -10.72
CA VAL A 107 7.61 2.33 -11.59
C VAL A 107 6.60 1.24 -11.24
N LYS A 108 5.95 0.67 -12.25
CA LYS A 108 4.88 -0.33 -12.12
C LYS A 108 4.99 -1.42 -13.18
N LEU A 109 4.42 -2.58 -12.87
CA LEU A 109 4.13 -3.60 -13.88
C LEU A 109 2.72 -3.36 -14.44
N LEU A 110 2.55 -3.40 -15.75
CA LEU A 110 1.24 -3.20 -16.40
C LEU A 110 0.56 -4.51 -16.75
N VAL A 111 -0.76 -4.55 -16.72
CA VAL A 111 -1.52 -5.71 -17.22
C VAL A 111 -1.19 -5.89 -18.71
N ASN A 112 -0.91 -7.13 -19.12
CA ASN A 112 -0.85 -7.49 -20.53
C ASN A 112 -1.29 -8.95 -20.73
N GLU A 113 -1.53 -9.32 -21.99
CA GLU A 113 -1.91 -10.67 -22.40
C GLU A 113 -0.70 -11.56 -22.73
N GLY A 114 0.52 -11.00 -22.66
CA GLY A 114 1.74 -11.69 -23.04
C GLY A 114 2.35 -12.49 -21.89
N LYS A 115 3.32 -13.36 -22.22
CA LYS A 115 4.05 -14.17 -21.22
C LYS A 115 4.90 -13.34 -20.25
N GLN A 116 5.23 -12.11 -20.63
CA GLN A 116 6.09 -11.23 -19.85
C GLN A 116 5.44 -9.87 -19.68
N THR A 117 5.44 -9.39 -18.45
CA THR A 117 4.72 -8.20 -18.02
C THR A 117 5.61 -6.96 -18.21
N PRO A 118 5.13 -5.89 -18.88
CA PRO A 118 5.89 -4.66 -19.06
C PRO A 118 6.18 -3.96 -17.74
N LEU A 119 7.45 -3.56 -17.55
CA LEU A 119 7.89 -2.70 -16.46
C LEU A 119 8.09 -1.28 -16.99
N VAL A 120 7.36 -0.31 -16.45
CA VAL A 120 7.37 1.08 -16.94
C VAL A 120 7.30 2.07 -15.80
N ALA A 121 7.76 3.30 -16.03
CA ALA A 121 7.40 4.45 -15.19
C ALA A 121 6.22 5.19 -15.81
N ILE A 122 5.27 5.67 -15.00
CA ILE A 122 4.02 6.30 -15.47
C ILE A 122 3.86 7.67 -14.81
N ALA A 123 3.95 8.72 -15.61
CA ALA A 123 3.73 10.10 -15.18
C ALA A 123 2.24 10.41 -15.01
N LYS A 124 1.95 11.50 -14.29
CA LYS A 124 0.58 11.97 -14.01
C LYS A 124 -0.19 12.37 -15.27
N ASP A 125 0.51 12.80 -16.31
CA ASP A 125 -0.02 13.10 -17.65
C ASP A 125 -0.14 11.85 -18.55
N SER A 126 -0.06 10.66 -17.95
CA SER A 126 -0.09 9.36 -18.64
C SER A 126 1.13 9.09 -19.54
N THR A 127 2.17 9.93 -19.53
CA THR A 127 3.42 9.63 -20.24
C THR A 127 4.06 8.36 -19.66
N VAL A 128 4.42 7.45 -20.55
CA VAL A 128 5.03 6.15 -20.19
C VAL A 128 6.52 6.16 -20.57
N TYR A 129 7.36 5.80 -19.60
CA TYR A 129 8.80 5.64 -19.79
C TYR A 129 9.14 4.15 -19.71
N GLN A 130 9.84 3.63 -20.72
CA GLN A 130 10.28 2.24 -20.72
C GLN A 130 11.42 2.03 -19.73
N ILE A 131 11.37 0.98 -18.92
CA ILE A 131 12.52 0.61 -18.08
C ILE A 131 13.46 -0.30 -18.87
N LYS A 132 14.73 0.10 -18.95
CA LYS A 132 15.78 -0.62 -19.70
C LYS A 132 17.01 -0.83 -18.82
N ALA A 133 17.74 -1.89 -19.11
CA ALA A 133 19.09 -2.07 -18.62
C ALA A 133 20.11 -1.67 -19.69
N VAL A 134 21.19 -0.99 -19.32
CA VAL A 134 22.25 -0.58 -20.25
C VAL A 134 23.42 -1.54 -20.11
N ALA A 135 23.71 -2.27 -21.17
CA ALA A 135 24.86 -3.15 -21.27
C ALA A 135 26.16 -2.35 -21.48
N PRO A 136 27.35 -2.93 -21.21
CA PRO A 136 28.62 -2.21 -21.34
C PRO A 136 28.92 -1.66 -22.74
N ASN A 137 28.36 -2.28 -23.78
CA ASN A 137 28.44 -1.83 -25.17
C ASN A 137 27.42 -0.72 -25.52
N GLY A 138 26.64 -0.23 -24.56
CA GLY A 138 25.58 0.77 -24.74
C GLY A 138 24.21 0.19 -25.15
N GLU A 139 24.11 -1.13 -25.38
CA GLU A 139 22.86 -1.78 -25.77
C GLU A 139 21.80 -1.69 -24.66
N ARG A 140 20.55 -1.43 -25.05
CA ARG A 140 19.41 -1.30 -24.12
C ARG A 140 18.61 -2.61 -24.06
N LEU A 141 18.84 -3.39 -23.02
CA LEU A 141 18.14 -4.65 -22.76
C LEU A 141 16.78 -4.41 -22.09
N SER A 142 15.84 -5.33 -22.32
CA SER A 142 14.49 -5.24 -21.74
C SER A 142 14.49 -5.63 -20.26
N VAL A 143 13.67 -4.97 -19.46
CA VAL A 143 13.38 -5.35 -18.07
C VAL A 143 11.89 -5.66 -17.95
N ARG A 144 11.55 -6.86 -17.50
CA ARG A 144 10.16 -7.36 -17.47
C ARG A 144 9.85 -8.16 -16.21
N GLY A 145 8.57 -8.27 -15.86
CA GLY A 145 8.08 -9.34 -14.99
C GLY A 145 8.03 -10.66 -15.77
N VAL A 146 8.61 -11.73 -15.22
CA VAL A 146 8.80 -13.01 -15.95
C VAL A 146 8.10 -14.21 -15.32
N LEU A 147 7.87 -14.20 -14.01
CA LEU A 147 7.25 -15.30 -13.28
C LEU A 147 6.51 -14.75 -12.06
N ARG A 148 5.26 -15.19 -11.86
CA ARG A 148 4.50 -14.94 -10.62
C ARG A 148 4.56 -16.17 -9.73
N SER A 149 4.82 -15.93 -8.46
CA SER A 149 4.91 -16.90 -7.38
C SER A 149 4.19 -16.32 -6.16
N GLY A 150 2.97 -16.79 -5.90
CA GLY A 150 2.08 -16.18 -4.90
C GLY A 150 1.86 -14.68 -5.14
N ASN A 151 2.26 -13.88 -4.14
CA ASN A 151 2.18 -12.41 -4.18
C ASN A 151 3.38 -11.73 -4.88
N ILE A 152 4.41 -12.49 -5.25
CA ILE A 152 5.65 -11.95 -5.77
C ILE A 152 5.75 -12.20 -7.28
N ILE A 153 6.24 -11.21 -8.01
CA ILE A 153 6.59 -11.35 -9.42
C ILE A 153 8.09 -11.10 -9.57
N HIS A 154 8.79 -12.06 -10.13
CA HIS A 154 10.20 -11.93 -10.44
C HIS A 154 10.36 -10.94 -11.59
N ILE A 155 11.14 -9.89 -11.34
CA ILE A 155 11.54 -8.92 -12.36
C ILE A 155 12.97 -9.25 -12.77
N LYS A 156 13.20 -9.35 -14.08
CA LYS A 156 14.49 -9.73 -14.65
C LYS A 156 14.86 -8.80 -15.79
N VAL A 157 16.17 -8.59 -15.95
CA VAL A 157 16.73 -8.11 -17.21
C VAL A 157 16.76 -9.30 -18.17
N ILE A 158 16.38 -9.08 -19.42
CA ILE A 158 16.35 -10.10 -20.46
C ILE A 158 17.52 -9.85 -21.41
N GLY A 159 18.49 -10.77 -21.38
CA GLY A 159 19.61 -10.77 -22.31
C GLY A 159 19.18 -11.07 -23.74
N LYS A 160 20.08 -10.82 -24.70
CA LYS A 160 19.80 -10.99 -26.13
C LYS A 160 19.34 -12.40 -26.51
N ASN A 161 19.86 -13.41 -25.81
CA ASN A 161 19.51 -14.82 -26.04
C ASN A 161 18.32 -15.29 -25.19
N GLY A 162 17.62 -14.38 -24.50
CA GLY A 162 16.50 -14.70 -23.61
C GLY A 162 16.89 -15.08 -22.18
N GLU A 163 18.18 -15.01 -21.84
CA GLU A 163 18.70 -15.25 -20.49
C GLU A 163 18.14 -14.25 -19.48
N PHE A 164 17.94 -14.67 -18.23
CA PHE A 164 17.41 -13.81 -17.17
C PHE A 164 18.48 -13.40 -16.17
N TYR A 165 18.68 -12.09 -16.03
CA TYR A 165 19.61 -11.53 -15.06
C TYR A 165 18.87 -10.91 -13.88
N GLY A 166 19.49 -11.00 -12.69
CA GLY A 166 18.93 -10.47 -11.45
C GLY A 166 18.81 -8.94 -11.48
N LEU A 167 17.83 -8.41 -10.76
CA LEU A 167 17.65 -6.98 -10.55
C LEU A 167 17.73 -6.70 -9.05
N LYS A 168 18.65 -5.82 -8.65
CA LYS A 168 18.93 -5.51 -7.24
C LYS A 168 18.79 -4.01 -6.98
N ALA A 169 18.31 -3.66 -5.79
CA ALA A 169 18.59 -2.36 -5.18
C ALA A 169 19.83 -2.51 -4.29
N ILE A 170 20.75 -1.55 -4.37
CA ILE A 170 22.03 -1.54 -3.66
C ILE A 170 22.13 -0.25 -2.84
N SER A 171 22.28 -0.38 -1.52
CA SER A 171 22.44 0.76 -0.62
C SER A 171 23.80 1.44 -0.80
N PRO A 172 23.97 2.69 -0.32
CA PRO A 172 25.28 3.33 -0.27
C PRO A 172 26.34 2.49 0.48
N GLU A 173 25.92 1.73 1.49
CA GLU A 173 26.74 0.83 2.31
C GLU A 173 26.89 -0.58 1.69
N GLY A 174 26.32 -0.84 0.51
CA GLY A 174 26.42 -2.11 -0.19
C GLY A 174 25.39 -3.17 0.19
N GLN A 175 24.38 -2.84 0.99
CA GLN A 175 23.29 -3.77 1.28
C GLN A 175 22.46 -4.05 0.02
N LEU A 176 22.00 -5.29 -0.13
CA LEU A 176 21.28 -5.74 -1.33
C LEU A 176 19.84 -6.08 -1.03
N HIS A 177 18.92 -5.56 -1.84
CA HIS A 177 17.53 -5.97 -1.89
C HIS A 177 17.15 -6.49 -3.26
N ASP A 178 16.21 -7.43 -3.29
CA ASP A 178 15.58 -7.88 -4.51
C ASP A 178 14.56 -6.86 -5.00
N ILE A 179 14.51 -6.62 -6.31
CA ILE A 179 13.45 -5.84 -6.92
C ILE A 179 12.41 -6.79 -7.50
N LYS A 180 11.19 -6.68 -6.98
CA LYS A 180 10.08 -7.55 -7.33
C LYS A 180 8.83 -6.75 -7.65
N GLY A 181 7.94 -7.38 -8.43
CA GLY A 181 6.54 -6.99 -8.44
C GLY A 181 5.86 -7.55 -7.20
N VAL A 182 4.99 -6.76 -6.57
CA VAL A 182 4.21 -7.15 -5.40
C VAL A 182 2.73 -6.99 -5.72
N LYS A 183 2.00 -8.09 -5.56
CA LYS A 183 0.56 -8.21 -5.66
C LYS A 183 -0.07 -8.20 -4.28
N THR A 184 -1.24 -7.57 -4.19
CA THR A 184 -2.07 -7.66 -3.00
C THR A 184 -3.44 -8.27 -3.27
N LYS A 185 -3.77 -8.40 -4.55
CA LYS A 185 -4.99 -9.00 -5.09
C LYS A 185 -4.67 -10.28 -5.88
N LYS A 186 -5.66 -11.16 -6.02
CA LYS A 186 -5.50 -12.39 -6.81
C LYS A 186 -5.58 -12.07 -8.31
N GLU A 187 -6.47 -11.15 -8.64
CA GLU A 187 -6.79 -10.67 -9.97
C GLU A 187 -5.58 -10.04 -10.67
N ASP A 188 -5.66 -9.95 -12.00
CA ASP A 188 -4.63 -9.32 -12.81
C ASP A 188 -4.58 -7.82 -12.58
N LEU A 189 -5.74 -7.15 -12.55
CA LEU A 189 -5.82 -5.74 -12.26
C LEU A 189 -5.64 -5.49 -10.75
N GLU A 190 -4.53 -4.85 -10.39
CA GLU A 190 -4.28 -4.40 -9.03
C GLU A 190 -5.04 -3.08 -8.78
N TYR A 191 -4.85 -2.09 -9.65
CA TYR A 191 -5.56 -0.80 -9.68
C TYR A 191 -5.29 -0.06 -11.00
N THR A 192 -5.97 1.05 -11.23
CA THR A 192 -5.72 1.94 -12.37
C THR A 192 -4.96 3.17 -11.92
N LEU A 193 -3.82 3.46 -12.56
CA LEU A 193 -2.98 4.63 -12.29
C LEU A 193 -2.87 5.49 -13.55
N PHE A 194 -3.38 6.72 -13.50
CA PHE A 194 -3.31 7.67 -14.62
C PHE A 194 -3.79 7.05 -15.95
N GLY A 195 -4.88 6.28 -15.90
CA GLY A 195 -5.46 5.59 -17.05
C GLY A 195 -4.79 4.25 -17.41
N ALA A 196 -3.67 3.88 -16.79
CA ALA A 196 -2.99 2.62 -17.03
C ALA A 196 -3.44 1.52 -16.05
N ASN A 197 -3.73 0.33 -16.56
CA ASN A 197 -4.06 -0.85 -15.77
C ASN A 197 -2.80 -1.45 -15.17
N VAL A 198 -2.61 -1.26 -13.87
CA VAL A 198 -1.44 -1.77 -13.15
C VAL A 198 -1.67 -3.22 -12.76
N TYR A 199 -0.73 -4.07 -13.15
CA TYR A 199 -0.68 -5.47 -12.75
C TYR A 199 -0.10 -5.64 -11.36
N ALA A 200 0.97 -4.91 -11.00
CA ALA A 200 1.58 -5.00 -9.68
C ALA A 200 2.41 -3.76 -9.32
N HIS A 201 2.59 -3.55 -8.02
CA HIS A 201 3.50 -2.53 -7.48
C HIS A 201 4.93 -3.02 -7.60
N VAL A 202 5.91 -2.13 -7.82
CA VAL A 202 7.33 -2.51 -7.90
C VAL A 202 8.04 -2.00 -6.66
N LYS A 203 8.63 -2.93 -5.90
CA LYS A 203 9.24 -2.66 -4.61
C LYS A 203 10.63 -3.31 -4.53
N ALA A 204 11.53 -2.67 -3.80
CA ALA A 204 12.74 -3.31 -3.30
C ALA A 204 12.43 -3.91 -1.92
N ILE A 205 12.70 -5.21 -1.78
CA ILE A 205 12.43 -5.99 -0.56
C ILE A 205 13.67 -6.80 -0.15
N PRO A 206 13.84 -7.11 1.15
CA PRO A 206 14.90 -7.96 1.65
C PRO A 206 15.03 -9.25 0.85
N GLN A 207 16.27 -9.69 0.67
CA GLN A 207 16.53 -10.97 0.02
C GLN A 207 16.02 -12.10 0.90
N ALA A 208 15.18 -12.96 0.32
CA ALA A 208 14.71 -14.15 0.99
C ALA A 208 15.35 -15.41 0.43
N ALA A 209 15.60 -16.35 1.34
CA ALA A 209 15.89 -17.73 0.98
C ALA A 209 14.68 -18.35 0.27
N ALA A 210 14.96 -19.43 -0.47
CA ALA A 210 13.92 -20.26 -1.04
C ALA A 210 12.95 -20.74 0.06
N ALA A 211 11.68 -20.86 -0.31
CA ALA A 211 10.70 -21.55 0.51
C ALA A 211 11.07 -23.04 0.63
N ASP A 212 10.81 -23.61 1.81
CA ASP A 212 10.75 -25.06 2.04
C ASP A 212 9.27 -25.49 2.08
N ASP A 213 9.03 -26.77 2.35
CA ASP A 213 7.67 -27.34 2.42
C ASP A 213 6.85 -26.82 3.63
N ASN A 214 7.38 -25.88 4.43
CA ASN A 214 6.68 -25.27 5.56
C ASN A 214 5.71 -24.18 5.08
N PHE A 215 4.52 -24.61 4.65
CA PHE A 215 3.50 -23.71 4.09
C PHE A 215 2.69 -22.95 5.16
N LEU A 216 2.63 -23.43 6.41
CA LEU A 216 1.81 -22.83 7.48
C LEU A 216 2.68 -22.40 8.68
N TRP A 217 2.57 -21.14 9.06
CA TRP A 217 3.35 -20.53 10.14
C TRP A 217 2.41 -19.96 11.20
N HIS A 218 2.70 -20.20 12.48
CA HIS A 218 1.87 -19.72 13.58
C HIS A 218 2.04 -18.21 13.79
N ILE A 219 0.94 -17.49 14.02
CA ILE A 219 1.01 -16.08 14.43
C ILE A 219 0.96 -15.98 15.95
N VAL A 220 1.99 -15.36 16.51
CA VAL A 220 2.14 -15.23 17.96
C VAL A 220 2.56 -13.82 18.36
N GLY A 221 2.10 -13.39 19.53
CA GLY A 221 2.73 -12.30 20.28
C GLY A 221 3.95 -12.84 21.04
N VAL A 222 5.03 -12.07 21.10
CA VAL A 222 6.26 -12.45 21.84
C VAL A 222 6.35 -11.62 23.11
N HIS A 223 6.09 -12.26 24.25
CA HIS A 223 6.18 -11.61 25.55
C HIS A 223 7.65 -11.32 25.91
N PRO A 224 7.97 -10.23 26.65
CA PRO A 224 9.35 -9.91 27.06
C PRO A 224 10.06 -11.01 27.85
N GLU A 225 9.31 -11.84 28.57
CA GLU A 225 9.82 -13.01 29.31
C GLU A 225 10.12 -14.23 28.40
N GLY A 226 9.89 -14.13 27.09
CA GLY A 226 10.28 -15.14 26.11
C GLY A 226 9.22 -16.19 25.75
N TYR A 227 8.03 -16.13 26.38
CA TYR A 227 6.92 -17.01 26.00
C TYR A 227 6.04 -16.38 24.88
N PHE A 228 5.23 -17.23 24.23
CA PHE A 228 4.35 -16.83 23.14
C PHE A 228 2.90 -16.68 23.59
N LEU A 229 2.22 -15.70 23.00
CA LEU A 229 0.79 -15.44 23.12
C LEU A 229 0.13 -15.87 21.82
N GLU A 230 -0.84 -16.78 21.84
CA GLU A 230 -1.53 -17.18 20.61
C GLU A 230 -2.35 -16.02 20.04
N VAL A 231 -2.20 -15.73 18.75
CA VAL A 231 -3.04 -14.72 18.09
C VAL A 231 -4.21 -15.42 17.41
N LYS A 232 -5.42 -14.99 17.76
CA LYS A 232 -6.69 -15.50 17.22
C LYS A 232 -7.51 -14.38 16.59
N ALA A 233 -8.43 -14.73 15.71
CA ALA A 233 -9.49 -13.84 15.25
C ALA A 233 -10.76 -14.10 16.08
N LEU A 234 -11.42 -13.04 16.53
CA LEU A 234 -12.58 -13.08 17.43
C LEU A 234 -13.81 -12.50 16.72
N ASP A 235 -14.92 -13.24 16.68
CA ASP A 235 -16.20 -12.72 16.20
C ASP A 235 -16.98 -11.94 17.27
N ASP A 236 -18.15 -11.42 16.89
CA ASP A 236 -19.05 -10.66 17.77
C ASP A 236 -19.75 -11.53 18.83
N LYS A 237 -19.71 -12.86 18.68
CA LYS A 237 -20.28 -13.85 19.62
C LYS A 237 -19.25 -14.39 20.60
N GLY A 238 -17.98 -14.02 20.46
CA GLY A 238 -16.88 -14.48 21.29
C GLY A 238 -16.21 -15.78 20.82
N ASN A 239 -16.54 -16.29 19.63
CA ASN A 239 -15.85 -17.44 19.06
C ASN A 239 -14.47 -17.01 18.54
N THR A 240 -13.48 -17.88 18.75
CA THR A 240 -12.10 -17.66 18.30
C THR A 240 -11.72 -18.57 17.15
N PHE A 241 -10.93 -18.05 16.22
CA PHE A 241 -10.46 -18.75 15.02
C PHE A 241 -8.95 -18.62 14.88
N ASP A 242 -8.30 -19.65 14.35
CA ASP A 242 -6.85 -19.66 14.18
C ASP A 242 -6.40 -18.62 13.17
N VAL A 243 -5.27 -17.95 13.46
CA VAL A 243 -4.63 -17.02 12.54
C VAL A 243 -3.23 -17.55 12.23
N ASN A 244 -2.97 -17.84 10.96
CA ASN A 244 -1.70 -18.36 10.50
C ASN A 244 -1.19 -17.58 9.28
N ALA A 245 0.12 -17.62 9.06
CA ALA A 245 0.73 -17.21 7.81
C ALA A 245 0.71 -18.39 6.82
N ILE A 246 0.31 -18.13 5.58
CA ILE A 246 0.35 -19.09 4.47
C ILE A 246 1.44 -18.66 3.48
N LEU A 247 2.47 -19.49 3.35
CA LEU A 247 3.53 -19.34 2.37
C LEU A 247 3.05 -19.96 1.05
N ASP A 248 2.60 -19.09 0.14
CA ASP A 248 2.08 -19.46 -1.19
C ASP A 248 3.05 -19.09 -2.33
N SER A 249 4.32 -18.87 -1.99
CA SER A 249 5.39 -18.51 -2.93
C SER A 249 6.64 -19.35 -2.68
N ASP A 250 7.43 -19.51 -3.73
CA ASP A 250 8.80 -20.07 -3.75
C ASP A 250 9.83 -19.31 -2.90
N GLN A 251 9.44 -18.22 -2.23
CA GLN A 251 10.30 -17.40 -1.39
C GLN A 251 9.54 -16.87 -0.17
N ARG A 252 10.28 -16.51 0.89
CA ARG A 252 9.71 -16.10 2.19
C ARG A 252 9.62 -14.60 2.43
N SER A 253 9.86 -13.80 1.39
CA SER A 253 9.95 -12.33 1.52
C SER A 253 8.62 -11.67 1.87
N LEU A 254 7.48 -12.28 1.49
CA LEU A 254 6.15 -11.74 1.74
C LEU A 254 5.08 -12.83 1.89
N ILE A 255 4.72 -13.14 3.14
CA ILE A 255 3.81 -14.24 3.47
C ILE A 255 2.42 -13.68 3.81
N ASN A 256 1.37 -14.34 3.32
CA ASN A 256 -0.02 -13.97 3.56
C ASN A 256 -0.44 -14.29 5.00
N ILE A 257 -1.12 -13.37 5.70
CA ILE A 257 -1.74 -13.67 7.00
C ILE A 257 -3.24 -13.88 6.82
N LYS A 258 -3.75 -14.99 7.36
CA LYS A 258 -5.13 -15.45 7.17
C LYS A 258 -5.72 -15.95 8.48
N ALA A 259 -7.04 -15.76 8.64
CA ALA A 259 -7.81 -16.39 9.70
C ALA A 259 -8.60 -17.57 9.12
N PHE A 260 -8.65 -18.68 9.84
CA PHE A 260 -9.27 -19.95 9.43
C PHE A 260 -10.57 -20.12 10.20
N LYS A 261 -11.67 -19.66 9.62
CA LYS A 261 -13.00 -19.78 10.25
C LYS A 261 -13.54 -21.20 10.13
N SER A 262 -13.19 -21.89 9.06
CA SER A 262 -13.40 -23.32 8.84
C SER A 262 -12.38 -23.83 7.80
N ASP A 263 -12.40 -25.11 7.48
CA ASP A 263 -11.55 -25.71 6.44
C ASP A 263 -11.77 -25.10 5.04
N THR A 264 -12.94 -24.48 4.81
CA THR A 264 -13.31 -23.90 3.52
C THR A 264 -13.39 -22.38 3.53
N GLU A 265 -13.48 -21.76 4.72
CA GLU A 265 -13.62 -20.31 4.88
C GLU A 265 -12.34 -19.70 5.46
N ILE A 266 -11.49 -19.19 4.57
CA ILE A 266 -10.20 -18.56 4.90
C ILE A 266 -10.26 -17.05 4.64
N LEU A 267 -10.17 -16.27 5.70
CA LEU A 267 -10.40 -14.83 5.69
C LEU A 267 -9.09 -14.04 5.57
N PRO A 268 -9.00 -13.01 4.72
CA PRO A 268 -7.86 -12.11 4.70
C PRO A 268 -7.76 -11.29 5.98
N VAL A 269 -6.56 -11.23 6.58
CA VAL A 269 -6.27 -10.29 7.67
C VAL A 269 -5.78 -8.96 7.09
N LYS A 270 -6.34 -7.87 7.59
CA LYS A 270 -6.13 -6.50 7.10
C LYS A 270 -6.08 -5.50 8.26
N ILE A 271 -5.56 -4.31 7.97
CA ILE A 271 -5.77 -3.15 8.83
C ILE A 271 -6.97 -2.39 8.28
N VAL A 272 -8.00 -2.23 9.11
CA VAL A 272 -9.23 -1.52 8.77
C VAL A 272 -8.99 -0.01 8.90
N SER A 273 -9.57 0.77 7.99
CA SER A 273 -9.53 2.23 8.08
C SER A 273 -10.33 2.69 9.29
N SER A 274 -9.68 3.42 10.19
CA SER A 274 -10.31 4.07 11.33
C SER A 274 -9.59 5.37 11.67
N THR A 275 -10.27 6.22 12.43
CA THR A 275 -9.74 7.46 13.00
C THR A 275 -9.07 7.26 14.37
N ASP A 276 -9.00 6.01 14.85
CA ASP A 276 -8.44 5.70 16.15
C ASP A 276 -6.92 5.89 16.16
N ASN A 277 -6.37 6.17 17.34
CA ASN A 277 -4.92 6.30 17.54
C ASN A 277 -4.17 5.02 17.12
N TYR A 278 -4.74 3.86 17.47
CA TYR A 278 -4.23 2.56 17.05
C TYR A 278 -5.19 1.89 16.08
N LYS A 279 -4.66 1.50 14.92
CA LYS A 279 -5.46 0.99 13.81
C LYS A 279 -5.91 -0.43 14.09
N THR A 280 -7.17 -0.71 13.79
CA THR A 280 -7.74 -2.05 14.02
C THR A 280 -7.18 -3.05 13.03
N VAL A 281 -6.63 -4.16 13.55
CA VAL A 281 -6.23 -5.33 12.76
C VAL A 281 -7.32 -6.37 12.88
N ALA A 282 -7.85 -6.83 11.75
CA ALA A 282 -8.98 -7.75 11.73
C ALA A 282 -8.94 -8.68 10.50
N ALA A 283 -9.52 -9.87 10.66
CA ALA A 283 -9.91 -10.68 9.52
C ALA A 283 -11.26 -10.19 8.97
N ILE A 284 -11.38 -10.18 7.64
CA ILE A 284 -12.57 -9.66 6.96
C ILE A 284 -13.31 -10.82 6.32
N GLY A 285 -14.53 -11.09 6.83
CA GLY A 285 -15.44 -12.09 6.29
C GLY A 285 -16.34 -11.55 5.19
N GLU A 286 -17.16 -12.44 4.64
CA GLU A 286 -18.19 -12.07 3.68
C GLU A 286 -19.16 -11.01 4.23
N LYS A 287 -19.68 -10.19 3.33
CA LYS A 287 -20.61 -9.08 3.62
C LYS A 287 -20.03 -8.05 4.58
N GLY A 288 -18.70 -8.01 4.70
CA GLY A 288 -17.98 -7.07 5.56
C GLY A 288 -17.98 -7.41 7.05
N SER A 289 -18.29 -8.66 7.44
CA SER A 289 -18.15 -9.10 8.84
C SER A 289 -16.70 -8.93 9.32
N ILE A 290 -16.49 -8.37 10.51
CA ILE A 290 -15.16 -8.07 11.06
C ILE A 290 -14.86 -9.00 12.22
N TYR A 291 -13.73 -9.68 12.16
CA TYR A 291 -13.22 -10.55 13.22
C TYR A 291 -11.94 -9.93 13.78
N LYS A 292 -12.01 -9.34 14.99
CA LYS A 292 -10.89 -8.61 15.59
C LYS A 292 -9.74 -9.57 15.91
N LEU A 293 -8.50 -9.17 15.66
CA LEU A 293 -7.36 -9.95 16.14
C LEU A 293 -7.11 -9.66 17.62
N VAL A 294 -6.96 -10.73 18.40
CA VAL A 294 -6.63 -10.71 19.82
C VAL A 294 -5.49 -11.67 20.09
N ALA A 295 -4.67 -11.38 21.10
CA ALA A 295 -3.69 -12.31 21.62
C ALA A 295 -4.18 -12.87 22.96
N ILE A 296 -4.01 -14.17 23.18
CA ILE A 296 -4.44 -14.84 24.41
C ILE A 296 -3.25 -14.98 25.34
N ASP A 297 -3.39 -14.47 26.57
CA ASP A 297 -2.35 -14.59 27.59
C ASP A 297 -2.42 -15.92 28.36
N LYS A 298 -1.44 -16.14 29.25
CA LYS A 298 -1.34 -17.36 30.06
C LYS A 298 -2.52 -17.58 31.01
N ASN A 299 -3.29 -16.53 31.32
CA ASN A 299 -4.48 -16.58 32.16
C ASN A 299 -5.76 -16.75 31.33
N GLY A 300 -5.65 -16.73 29.99
CA GLY A 300 -6.78 -16.75 29.06
C GLY A 300 -7.37 -15.38 28.76
N ASP A 301 -6.74 -14.29 29.23
CA ASP A 301 -7.19 -12.93 28.95
C ASP A 301 -6.90 -12.55 27.49
N GLN A 302 -7.82 -11.78 26.90
CA GLN A 302 -7.70 -11.29 25.54
C GLN A 302 -7.03 -9.91 25.53
N LEU A 303 -5.89 -9.83 24.86
CA LEU A 303 -5.13 -8.60 24.63
C LEU A 303 -5.34 -8.10 23.21
N GLU A 304 -5.40 -6.78 23.02
CA GLU A 304 -5.63 -6.20 21.70
C GLU A 304 -4.42 -6.38 20.77
N VAL A 305 -4.67 -6.69 19.49
CA VAL A 305 -3.66 -6.64 18.42
C VAL A 305 -3.96 -5.47 17.49
N LYS A 306 -3.05 -4.50 17.42
CA LYS A 306 -3.27 -3.24 16.70
C LYS A 306 -2.09 -2.82 15.84
N GLY A 307 -2.37 -2.03 14.81
CA GLY A 307 -1.37 -1.24 14.11
C GLY A 307 -1.05 0.02 14.91
N VAL A 308 0.14 0.09 15.52
CA VAL A 308 0.43 1.11 16.55
C VAL A 308 1.31 2.25 16.04
N ARG A 309 2.04 2.05 14.94
CA ARG A 309 3.01 3.02 14.44
C ARG A 309 3.22 2.83 12.96
N GLU A 310 3.10 3.90 12.20
CA GLU A 310 3.26 3.90 10.75
C GLU A 310 4.59 4.55 10.37
N PHE A 311 5.40 3.77 9.66
CA PHE A 311 6.60 4.22 8.99
C PHE A 311 6.37 4.02 7.49
N GLU A 312 5.75 5.02 6.89
CA GLU A 312 5.47 5.07 5.47
C GLU A 312 4.57 3.95 4.95
N ASN A 313 5.17 2.97 4.26
CA ASN A 313 4.51 1.83 3.68
C ASN A 313 4.38 0.69 4.69
N ILE A 314 4.95 0.82 5.89
CA ILE A 314 5.00 -0.23 6.90
C ILE A 314 4.31 0.26 8.16
N ILE A 315 3.46 -0.59 8.73
CA ILE A 315 2.80 -0.33 10.01
C ILE A 315 3.20 -1.43 10.97
N ASP A 316 3.79 -1.06 12.11
CA ASP A 316 4.09 -2.03 13.15
C ASP A 316 2.79 -2.55 13.75
N ILE A 317 2.67 -3.87 13.81
CA ILE A 317 1.58 -4.56 14.49
C ILE A 317 2.12 -5.09 15.81
N LYS A 318 1.41 -4.76 16.89
CA LYS A 318 1.79 -5.12 18.26
C LYS A 318 0.59 -5.67 19.01
N VAL A 319 0.88 -6.55 19.97
CA VAL A 319 -0.04 -6.83 21.08
C VAL A 319 0.10 -5.69 22.08
N ILE A 320 -1.00 -5.26 22.68
CA ILE A 320 -1.04 -4.23 23.72
C ILE A 320 -1.51 -4.88 25.01
N ASN A 321 -0.69 -4.86 26.07
CA ASN A 321 -1.11 -5.36 27.37
C ASN A 321 -2.01 -4.37 28.12
N LYS A 322 -2.45 -4.72 29.34
CA LYS A 322 -3.35 -3.89 30.15
C LYS A 322 -2.68 -2.58 30.60
N GLU A 323 -1.36 -2.58 30.72
CA GLU A 323 -0.51 -1.44 31.08
C GLU A 323 -0.17 -0.53 29.88
N GLY A 324 -0.54 -0.92 28.66
CA GLY A 324 -0.26 -0.19 27.42
C GLY A 324 1.11 -0.48 26.79
N GLU A 325 1.84 -1.47 27.28
CA GLU A 325 3.11 -1.92 26.72
C GLU A 325 2.90 -2.72 25.43
N PHE A 326 3.91 -2.69 24.56
CA PHE A 326 3.84 -3.32 23.24
C PHE A 326 4.68 -4.59 23.13
N TYR A 327 4.04 -5.68 22.72
CA TYR A 327 4.72 -6.93 22.38
C TYR A 327 4.75 -7.14 20.87
N GLY A 328 5.87 -7.66 20.36
CA GLY A 328 6.03 -7.91 18.93
C GLY A 328 5.11 -9.03 18.45
N VAL A 329 4.50 -8.87 17.28
CA VAL A 329 3.78 -9.97 16.60
C VAL A 329 4.69 -10.60 15.54
N LYS A 330 4.83 -11.92 15.58
CA LYS A 330 5.69 -12.70 14.68
C LYS A 330 4.91 -13.81 14.01
N ALA A 331 5.34 -14.17 12.81
CA ALA A 331 5.02 -15.45 12.18
C ALA A 331 6.16 -16.42 12.45
N VAL A 332 5.87 -17.59 13.00
CA VAL A 332 6.86 -18.59 13.41
C VAL A 332 6.65 -19.89 12.64
N SER A 333 7.68 -20.37 11.95
CA SER A 333 7.63 -21.64 11.22
C SER A 333 7.78 -22.83 12.15
N GLN A 334 7.45 -24.04 11.66
CA GLN A 334 7.71 -25.29 12.38
C GLN A 334 9.21 -25.50 12.67
N ALA A 335 10.09 -24.97 11.82
CA ALA A 335 11.54 -24.98 12.01
C ALA A 335 12.05 -23.86 12.94
N GLY A 336 11.17 -23.07 13.56
CA GLY A 336 11.51 -21.99 14.50
C GLY A 336 11.98 -20.70 13.82
N GLN A 337 11.84 -20.57 12.51
CA GLN A 337 12.18 -19.33 11.81
C GLN A 337 11.12 -18.26 12.09
N MET A 338 11.54 -17.00 12.18
CA MET A 338 10.64 -15.91 12.55
C MET A 338 10.63 -14.79 11.52
N ASN A 339 9.42 -14.36 11.18
CA ASN A 339 9.14 -13.19 10.36
C ASN A 339 8.35 -12.16 11.16
N ASP A 340 8.54 -10.88 10.86
CA ASP A 340 7.77 -9.79 11.45
C ASP A 340 6.39 -9.69 10.81
N VAL A 341 5.34 -9.67 11.61
CA VAL A 341 3.99 -9.36 11.11
C VAL A 341 3.81 -7.85 11.11
N LYS A 342 3.57 -7.29 9.94
CA LYS A 342 3.41 -5.84 9.76
C LYS A 342 2.26 -5.53 8.80
N GLY A 343 1.70 -4.34 8.96
CA GLY A 343 0.86 -3.72 7.95
C GLY A 343 1.72 -3.20 6.80
N MET A 344 1.15 -3.22 5.60
CA MET A 344 1.80 -2.90 4.34
C MET A 344 0.89 -2.02 3.49
N LYS A 345 1.34 -0.81 3.20
CA LYS A 345 0.72 0.09 2.23
C LYS A 345 1.43 0.06 0.90
N MET A 346 0.62 0.11 -0.15
CA MET A 346 1.03 0.10 -1.55
C MET A 346 0.73 1.43 -2.24
N LEU A 347 -0.21 2.18 -1.67
CA LEU A 347 -0.74 3.45 -2.11
C LEU A 347 -0.44 4.54 -1.07
N ASN A 348 -0.42 5.80 -1.53
CA ASN A 348 -0.27 6.95 -0.63
C ASN A 348 -1.64 7.38 -0.07
N GLU A 349 -2.71 6.91 -0.69
CA GLU A 349 -4.10 7.16 -0.35
C GLU A 349 -4.46 6.51 1.00
N PRO A 350 -5.39 7.08 1.79
CA PRO A 350 -5.82 6.49 3.06
C PRO A 350 -6.49 5.11 2.93
N ILE A 351 -7.04 4.79 1.76
CA ILE A 351 -7.75 3.54 1.50
C ILE A 351 -7.03 2.80 0.38
N GLU A 352 -6.56 1.59 0.67
CA GLU A 352 -5.90 0.69 -0.30
C GLU A 352 -6.93 0.01 -1.21
N MET A 353 -8.02 -0.45 -0.60
CA MET A 353 -9.12 -1.11 -1.29
C MET A 353 -10.37 -1.17 -0.40
N LYS A 354 -11.48 -1.64 -0.98
CA LYS A 354 -12.65 -2.08 -0.22
C LYS A 354 -12.79 -3.59 -0.35
N ILE A 355 -13.13 -4.26 0.73
CA ILE A 355 -13.60 -5.65 0.75
C ILE A 355 -15.04 -5.58 1.23
N ASP A 356 -15.98 -5.88 0.34
CA ASP A 356 -17.41 -5.57 0.53
C ASP A 356 -17.62 -4.10 0.95
N THR A 357 -18.16 -3.88 2.15
CA THR A 357 -18.42 -2.56 2.72
C THR A 357 -17.24 -2.01 3.55
N VAL A 358 -16.21 -2.82 3.81
CA VAL A 358 -15.10 -2.47 4.71
C VAL A 358 -13.98 -1.76 3.95
N ALA A 359 -13.66 -0.54 4.38
CA ALA A 359 -12.52 0.20 3.87
C ALA A 359 -11.21 -0.30 4.49
N ILE A 360 -10.27 -0.72 3.65
CA ILE A 360 -8.98 -1.28 4.06
C ILE A 360 -7.92 -0.18 4.03
N TYR A 361 -7.25 0.01 5.16
CA TYR A 361 -6.13 0.94 5.30
C TYR A 361 -4.81 0.36 4.84
N ALA A 362 -4.56 -0.92 5.16
CA ALA A 362 -3.33 -1.61 4.79
C ALA A 362 -3.52 -3.13 4.73
N HIS A 363 -2.62 -3.78 4.00
CA HIS A 363 -2.54 -5.24 3.92
C HIS A 363 -1.71 -5.77 5.08
N VAL A 364 -2.04 -6.93 5.67
CA VAL A 364 -1.20 -7.53 6.71
C VAL A 364 -0.41 -8.69 6.13
N LYS A 365 0.91 -8.66 6.33
CA LYS A 365 1.86 -9.62 5.78
C LYS A 365 2.93 -9.94 6.81
N ALA A 366 3.52 -11.14 6.70
CA ALA A 366 4.75 -11.45 7.41
C ALA A 366 5.96 -11.21 6.48
N PHE A 367 6.93 -10.46 6.98
CA PHE A 367 8.16 -10.06 6.30
C PHE A 367 9.36 -10.70 6.98
N GLN A 368 10.36 -11.06 6.18
CA GLN A 368 11.64 -11.45 6.73
C GLN A 368 12.25 -10.31 7.56
N GLN A 369 12.83 -10.67 8.71
CA GLN A 369 13.53 -9.72 9.56
C GLN A 369 14.73 -9.14 8.82
N VAL A 370 14.90 -7.83 8.94
CA VAL A 370 16.05 -7.09 8.43
C VAL A 370 16.87 -6.71 9.65
N TYR A 371 18.12 -7.18 9.70
CA TYR A 371 19.07 -6.85 10.77
C TYR A 371 19.96 -5.68 10.37
#